data_AF-A0A430CVK8-F1
#
_entry.id   AF-A0A430CVK8-F1
#
_cell.length_a   1.000
_cell.length_b   1.000
_cell.length_c   1.000
_cell.angle_alpha   90.00
_cell.angle_beta   90.00
_cell.angle_gamma   90.00
#
_symmetry.space_group_name_H-M   'P 1'
#
loop_
_entity.id
_entity.type
_entity.pdbx_description
1 polymer ?
#
loop_
_entity_poly.entity_id
_entity_poly.type
_entity_poly.pdbx_seq_one_letter_code
_entity_poly.pdbx_strand_id
1 'polypeptide(L)'
;MASAANPQYSTRSAWRPRRLLITRSAMAFAHGREMVERAVAYGVEIVELPGDRLNLGLPDDPRQAYAAAKSTLAVVVAPPSKRKLQPIAPSADWRVDLAEGCPAHCSYCYLAGSLKGPPITRAYANLDEILESLPAYLGQGTITSRNRDRVHEGTTFEASCYTDPLALEPITGSLSRAIAGFGRWEAPVQLRFTTKFADVAPLLALDHQGRTRMRASINPRLFARFEGGTSPVAERLVALRRMALAGYPVGLTIAPIIAAEGWREAYGALLADAGAALADVPGLDLTVELITHRFTSGSKTVLDSWYPGSALDMGSANRTTKRTKFGTEKQVYDAETMRRLRRFFEERIALALPFARILYWT
;
A
#
# COMPACT_ATOMS: atom_id res chain seq x y z
N MET A 1 -24.05 -32.54 7.53
CA MET A 1 -23.77 -31.22 8.14
C MET A 1 -22.42 -31.30 8.82
N ALA A 2 -21.34 -31.02 8.08
CA ALA A 2 -20.00 -30.94 8.65
C ALA A 2 -19.71 -29.47 8.94
N SER A 3 -19.60 -29.14 10.23
CA SER A 3 -19.17 -27.82 10.71
C SER A 3 -17.74 -27.57 10.19
N ALA A 4 -17.62 -26.67 9.22
CA ALA A 4 -16.34 -26.14 8.81
C ALA A 4 -15.78 -25.33 9.98
N ALA A 5 -14.75 -25.87 10.63
CA ALA A 5 -14.04 -25.19 11.70
C ALA A 5 -13.57 -23.82 11.18
N ASN A 6 -14.10 -22.76 11.79
CA ASN A 6 -13.70 -21.38 11.54
C ASN A 6 -12.21 -21.29 11.90
N PRO A 7 -11.29 -21.03 10.94
CA PRO A 7 -9.88 -20.95 11.28
C PRO A 7 -9.71 -19.82 12.30
N GLN A 8 -9.22 -20.16 13.49
CA GLN A 8 -8.95 -19.21 14.56
C GLN A 8 -8.06 -18.09 14.01
N TYR A 9 -8.65 -16.91 13.85
CA TYR A 9 -7.95 -15.72 13.38
C TYR A 9 -6.86 -15.37 14.39
N SER A 10 -5.64 -15.19 13.88
CA SER A 10 -4.55 -14.56 14.63
C SER A 10 -5.00 -13.17 15.06
N THR A 11 -5.15 -12.98 16.36
CA THR A 11 -5.53 -11.73 17.03
C THR A 11 -4.36 -10.74 17.09
N ARG A 12 -3.53 -10.66 16.04
CA ARG A 12 -2.49 -9.62 15.99
C ARG A 12 -3.21 -8.27 15.96
N SER A 13 -3.08 -7.53 17.05
CA SER A 13 -3.66 -6.20 17.19
C SER A 13 -3.25 -5.33 16.02
N ALA A 14 -4.20 -4.60 15.43
CA ALA A 14 -3.89 -3.60 14.42
C ALA A 14 -2.80 -2.64 14.93
N TRP A 15 -1.99 -2.11 14.02
CA TRP A 15 -0.84 -1.28 14.37
C TRP A 15 -1.26 -0.15 15.33
N ARG A 16 -0.53 -0.03 16.44
CA ARG A 16 -0.73 1.00 17.45
C ARG A 16 0.56 1.79 17.62
N PRO A 17 0.60 3.09 17.25
CA PRO A 17 1.74 3.93 17.57
C PRO A 17 1.88 4.09 19.09
N ARG A 18 3.10 4.28 19.56
CA ARG A 18 3.38 4.60 20.96
C ARG A 18 2.84 5.97 21.34
N ARG A 19 3.00 6.93 20.43
CA ARG A 19 2.52 8.31 20.57
C ARG A 19 1.97 8.86 19.26
N LEU A 20 1.01 9.76 19.37
CA LEU A 20 0.48 10.59 18.30
C LEU A 20 0.87 12.04 18.59
N LEU A 21 1.60 12.65 17.67
CA LEU A 21 1.87 14.09 17.67
C LEU A 21 0.77 14.78 16.87
N ILE A 22 0.13 15.80 17.39
CA ILE A 22 -0.79 16.63 16.60
C ILE A 22 -0.26 18.06 16.52
N THR A 23 -0.17 18.61 15.31
CA THR A 23 0.27 19.98 15.13
C THR A 23 -0.85 20.98 15.44
N ARG A 24 -0.46 22.21 15.81
CA ARG A 24 -1.43 23.28 16.08
C ARG A 24 -2.43 23.47 14.94
N SER A 25 -1.96 23.54 13.69
CA SER A 25 -2.85 23.76 12.55
C SER A 25 -3.75 22.55 12.28
N ALA A 26 -3.28 21.33 12.55
CA ALA A 26 -4.08 20.13 12.36
C ALA A 26 -5.27 20.05 13.33
N MET A 27 -5.11 20.56 14.56
CA MET A 27 -6.19 20.61 15.56
C MET A 27 -7.38 21.49 15.13
N ALA A 28 -7.16 22.44 14.22
CA ALA A 28 -8.22 23.28 13.68
C ALA A 28 -9.21 22.51 12.78
N PHE A 29 -8.78 21.39 12.20
CA PHE A 29 -9.62 20.57 11.32
C PHE A 29 -10.44 19.53 12.10
N ALA A 30 -11.72 19.38 11.75
CA ALA A 30 -12.62 18.40 12.39
C ALA A 30 -12.05 16.98 12.31
N HIS A 31 -11.62 16.55 11.12
CA HIS A 31 -11.00 15.24 10.93
C HIS A 31 -9.72 15.06 11.75
N GLY A 32 -8.92 16.12 11.96
CA GLY A 32 -7.77 16.09 12.86
C GLY A 32 -8.14 15.80 14.31
N ARG A 33 -9.22 16.42 14.82
CA ARG A 33 -9.76 16.14 16.16
C ARG A 33 -10.32 14.73 16.28
N GLU A 34 -11.05 14.26 15.25
CA GLU A 34 -11.54 12.88 15.21
C GLU A 34 -10.39 11.86 15.28
N MET A 35 -9.24 12.12 14.63
CA MET A 35 -8.07 11.24 14.75
C MET A 35 -7.52 11.19 16.18
N VAL A 36 -7.51 12.32 16.89
CA VAL A 36 -7.10 12.37 18.31
C VAL A 36 -8.06 11.57 19.17
N GLU A 37 -9.37 11.75 18.99
CA GLU A 37 -10.39 11.00 19.73
C GLU A 37 -10.25 9.49 19.52
N ARG A 38 -10.08 9.03 18.27
CA ARG A 38 -9.84 7.61 17.96
C ARG A 38 -8.53 7.13 18.59
N ALA A 39 -7.46 7.93 18.55
CA ALA A 39 -6.17 7.58 19.14
C ALA A 39 -6.24 7.45 20.67
N VAL A 40 -6.97 8.36 21.35
CA VAL A 40 -7.23 8.28 22.81
C VAL A 40 -8.02 7.02 23.14
N ALA A 41 -9.09 6.73 22.39
CA ALA A 41 -9.87 5.49 22.58
C ALA A 41 -9.03 4.23 22.34
N TYR A 42 -8.04 4.31 21.44
CA TYR A 42 -7.08 3.25 21.18
C TYR A 42 -5.91 3.23 22.19
N GLY A 43 -5.92 4.11 23.20
CA GLY A 43 -4.93 4.22 24.27
C GLY A 43 -3.56 4.76 23.84
N VAL A 44 -3.49 5.52 22.76
CA VAL A 44 -2.24 6.14 22.28
C VAL A 44 -1.95 7.40 23.10
N GLU A 45 -0.68 7.61 23.47
CA GLU A 45 -0.23 8.86 24.10
C GLU A 45 -0.38 10.03 23.12
N ILE A 46 -1.11 11.08 23.50
CA ILE A 46 -1.30 12.27 22.67
C ILE A 46 -0.32 13.36 23.10
N VAL A 47 0.39 13.92 22.13
CA VAL A 47 1.30 15.05 22.32
C VAL A 47 0.87 16.19 21.42
N GLU A 48 0.28 17.23 22.01
CA GLU A 48 -0.07 18.46 21.31
C GLU A 48 1.17 19.33 21.13
N LEU A 49 1.47 19.69 19.88
CA LEU A 49 2.61 20.54 19.58
C LEU A 49 2.24 22.02 19.59
N PRO A 50 3.11 22.91 20.11
CA PRO A 50 2.88 24.36 20.11
C PRO A 50 3.00 24.98 18.71
N GLY A 51 3.14 24.20 17.64
CA GLY A 51 3.27 24.68 16.27
C GLY A 51 3.30 23.52 15.28
N ASP A 52 3.64 23.80 14.02
CA ASP A 52 3.65 22.80 12.95
C ASP A 52 4.99 22.12 12.71
N ARG A 53 6.03 22.51 13.46
CA ARG A 53 7.35 21.88 13.39
C ARG A 53 7.36 20.57 14.18
N LEU A 54 7.67 19.46 13.50
CA LEU A 54 7.83 18.15 14.12
C LEU A 54 9.22 18.01 14.76
N ASN A 55 9.32 18.33 16.05
CA ASN A 55 10.53 18.08 16.85
C ASN A 55 10.43 16.69 17.49
N LEU A 56 11.07 15.69 16.87
CA LEU A 56 10.88 14.29 17.23
C LEU A 56 11.77 13.80 18.39
N GLY A 57 12.90 14.47 18.64
CA GLY A 57 13.90 14.05 19.64
C GLY A 57 14.44 12.64 19.36
N LEU A 58 14.80 12.34 18.11
CA LEU A 58 15.29 11.01 17.74
C LEU A 58 16.73 10.81 18.21
N PRO A 59 17.11 9.58 18.63
CA PRO A 59 18.50 9.22 18.91
C PRO A 59 19.42 9.39 17.69
N ASP A 60 20.73 9.50 17.94
CA ASP A 60 21.74 9.56 16.86
C ASP A 60 21.95 8.20 16.16
N ASP A 61 21.78 7.09 16.90
CA ASP A 61 21.86 5.75 16.31
C ASP A 61 20.74 5.54 15.28
N PRO A 62 21.06 5.24 14.00
CA PRO A 62 20.06 5.15 12.94
C PRO A 62 18.98 4.09 13.18
N ARG A 63 19.30 2.98 13.86
CA ARG A 63 18.36 1.88 14.12
C ARG A 63 17.37 2.27 15.21
N GLN A 64 17.86 2.88 16.28
CA GLN A 64 17.01 3.40 17.36
C GLN A 64 16.14 4.56 16.88
N ALA A 65 16.71 5.48 16.09
CA ALA A 65 15.98 6.55 15.43
C ALA A 65 14.86 6.01 14.53
N TYR A 66 15.16 4.98 13.73
CA TYR A 66 14.20 4.32 12.87
C TYR A 66 13.05 3.67 13.66
N ALA A 67 13.37 2.91 14.70
CA ALA A 67 12.37 2.24 15.54
C ALA A 67 11.45 3.26 16.22
N ALA A 68 12.01 4.32 16.81
CA ALA A 68 11.24 5.39 17.44
C ALA A 68 10.35 6.14 16.44
N ALA A 69 10.84 6.37 15.22
CA ALA A 69 10.07 7.00 14.15
C ALA A 69 8.89 6.13 13.71
N LYS A 70 9.10 4.81 13.54
CA LYS A 70 8.06 3.86 13.13
C LYS A 70 6.97 3.63 14.17
N SER A 71 7.25 3.92 15.44
CA SER A 71 6.25 3.93 16.52
C SER A 71 5.59 5.30 16.74
N THR A 72 5.84 6.30 15.89
CA THR A 72 5.27 7.65 16.01
C THR A 72 4.33 7.95 14.84
N LEU A 73 3.10 8.38 15.15
CA LEU A 73 2.18 8.98 14.19
C LEU A 73 2.18 10.50 14.36
N ALA A 74 2.19 11.26 13.29
CA ALA A 74 1.98 12.70 13.32
C ALA A 74 0.71 13.06 12.53
N VAL A 75 -0.18 13.83 13.12
CA VAL A 75 -1.34 14.43 12.46
C VAL A 75 -0.95 15.86 12.06
N VAL A 76 -0.94 16.11 10.75
CA VAL A 76 -0.45 17.36 10.14
C VAL A 76 -1.43 17.85 9.08
N VAL A 77 -1.25 19.08 8.60
CA VAL A 77 -1.99 19.59 7.44
C VAL A 77 -1.20 19.29 6.16
N ALA A 78 -1.84 18.70 5.16
CA ALA A 78 -1.23 18.50 3.85
C ALA A 78 -0.96 19.86 3.17
N PRO A 79 0.27 20.15 2.73
CA PRO A 79 0.56 21.41 2.05
C PRO A 79 -0.14 21.49 0.69
N PRO A 80 -0.36 22.69 0.12
CA PRO A 80 -1.00 22.87 -1.19
C PRO A 80 -0.37 22.03 -2.32
N SER A 81 0.95 21.82 -2.28
CA SER A 81 1.67 20.99 -3.25
C SER A 81 1.23 19.52 -3.26
N LYS A 82 0.71 19.00 -2.14
CA LYS A 82 0.16 17.63 -2.04
C LYS A 82 -1.27 17.51 -2.59
N ARG A 83 -2.01 18.63 -2.70
CA ARG A 83 -3.33 18.70 -3.35
C ARG A 83 -3.23 18.90 -4.87
N LYS A 84 -2.02 19.19 -5.39
CA LYS A 84 -1.72 19.14 -6.83
C LYS A 84 -1.34 17.71 -7.23
N LEU A 85 -2.32 16.92 -7.65
CA LEU A 85 -2.13 15.49 -7.92
C LEU A 85 -1.08 15.24 -9.00
N GLN A 86 -0.32 14.17 -8.83
CA GLN A 86 0.74 13.76 -9.74
C GLN A 86 0.31 12.47 -10.46
N PRO A 87 0.65 12.30 -11.75
CA PRO A 87 0.46 11.03 -12.44
C PRO A 87 1.21 9.89 -11.75
N ILE A 88 0.64 8.68 -11.75
CA ILE A 88 1.23 7.51 -11.07
C ILE A 88 1.15 6.24 -11.92
N ALA A 89 1.71 6.35 -13.12
CA ALA A 89 1.84 5.24 -14.04
C ALA A 89 2.68 4.08 -13.45
N PRO A 90 2.34 2.81 -13.71
CA PRO A 90 1.17 2.34 -14.48
C PRO A 90 -0.08 2.04 -13.61
N SER A 91 -0.07 2.37 -12.32
CA SER A 91 -1.15 1.99 -11.40
C SER A 91 -2.46 2.73 -11.70
N ALA A 92 -2.43 4.06 -11.62
CA ALA A 92 -3.62 4.90 -11.72
C ALA A 92 -3.30 6.21 -12.46
N ASP A 93 -4.34 6.94 -12.83
CA ASP A 93 -4.23 8.26 -13.43
C ASP A 93 -3.57 9.25 -12.47
N TRP A 94 -3.97 9.24 -11.20
CA TRP A 94 -3.54 10.23 -10.21
C TRP A 94 -3.15 9.59 -8.88
N ARG A 95 -2.10 10.12 -8.24
CA ARG A 95 -1.79 9.83 -6.83
C ARG A 95 -2.57 10.77 -5.94
N VAL A 96 -3.29 10.21 -4.96
CA VAL A 96 -3.90 10.95 -3.84
C VAL A 96 -3.24 10.49 -2.54
N ASP A 97 -2.67 11.42 -1.79
CA ASP A 97 -2.00 11.09 -0.54
C ASP A 97 -2.95 11.41 0.63
N LEU A 98 -3.43 10.39 1.35
CA LEU A 98 -4.19 10.56 2.62
C LEU A 98 -3.25 10.63 3.84
N ALA A 99 -2.05 10.07 3.66
CA ALA A 99 -0.96 10.05 4.61
C ALA A 99 0.36 9.80 3.86
N GLU A 100 1.48 10.01 4.54
CA GLU A 100 2.83 9.73 4.05
C GLU A 100 3.65 8.98 5.12
N GLY A 101 4.36 7.94 4.73
CA GLY A 101 5.01 7.00 5.65
C GLY A 101 4.13 5.77 5.90
N CYS A 102 4.71 4.75 6.51
CA CYS A 102 4.04 3.47 6.73
C CYS A 102 4.56 2.85 8.04
N PRO A 103 3.72 2.17 8.83
CA PRO A 103 4.18 1.53 10.05
C PRO A 103 4.97 0.23 9.83
N ALA A 104 4.89 -0.36 8.64
CA ALA A 104 5.58 -1.61 8.33
C ALA A 104 7.10 -1.45 8.22
N HIS A 105 7.79 -2.57 8.41
CA HIS A 105 9.24 -2.74 8.42
C HIS A 105 9.72 -3.61 7.26
N CYS A 106 9.26 -3.30 6.04
CA CYS A 106 9.70 -4.05 4.86
C CYS A 106 11.15 -3.70 4.52
N SER A 107 12.06 -4.68 4.49
CA SER A 107 13.50 -4.43 4.25
C SER A 107 13.84 -4.11 2.79
N TYR A 108 12.85 -4.15 1.89
CA TYR A 108 12.92 -3.73 0.49
C TYR A 108 12.16 -2.41 0.21
N CYS A 109 11.67 -1.73 1.26
CA CYS A 109 10.71 -0.63 1.09
C CYS A 109 11.30 0.52 0.27
N TYR A 110 10.72 0.78 -0.91
CA TYR A 110 11.18 1.85 -1.79
C TYR A 110 10.99 3.26 -1.20
N LEU A 111 10.15 3.41 -0.16
CA LEU A 111 9.97 4.67 0.56
C LEU A 111 11.25 5.11 1.29
N ALA A 112 12.14 4.18 1.62
CA ALA A 112 13.41 4.46 2.31
C ALA A 112 14.29 5.48 1.57
N GLY A 113 14.21 5.55 0.24
CA GLY A 113 14.90 6.56 -0.57
C GLY A 113 13.98 7.61 -1.20
N SER A 114 12.68 7.53 -0.96
CA SER A 114 11.69 8.41 -1.62
C SER A 114 11.16 9.51 -0.72
N LEU A 115 11.15 9.30 0.60
CA LEU A 115 10.64 10.26 1.58
C LEU A 115 11.82 11.00 2.24
N LYS A 116 11.65 12.31 2.47
CA LYS A 116 12.68 13.15 3.10
C LYS A 116 12.50 13.17 4.62
N GLY A 117 13.64 13.21 5.32
CA GLY A 117 13.68 13.31 6.78
C GLY A 117 13.31 11.99 7.48
N PRO A 118 13.01 12.06 8.79
CA PRO A 118 12.74 10.85 9.56
C PRO A 118 11.53 10.07 9.06
N PRO A 119 11.58 8.72 9.08
CA PRO A 119 10.56 7.83 8.49
C PRO A 119 9.36 7.64 9.42
N ILE A 120 8.86 8.74 9.98
CA ILE A 120 7.59 8.76 10.71
C ILE A 120 6.42 8.64 9.72
N THR A 121 5.27 8.21 10.25
CA THR A 121 4.01 8.29 9.52
C THR A 121 3.34 9.64 9.79
N ARG A 122 2.88 10.32 8.74
CA ARG A 122 2.17 11.60 8.77
C ARG A 122 0.78 11.42 8.17
N ALA A 123 -0.28 11.54 8.97
CA ALA A 123 -1.66 11.53 8.50
C ALA A 123 -2.16 12.97 8.30
N TYR A 124 -2.99 13.19 7.29
CA TYR A 124 -3.46 14.53 6.95
C TYR A 124 -4.82 14.85 7.55
N ALA A 125 -4.88 15.96 8.29
CA ALA A 125 -6.08 16.45 8.98
C ALA A 125 -7.06 17.17 8.07
N ASN A 126 -6.60 17.77 6.97
CA ASN A 126 -7.42 18.47 5.98
C ASN A 126 -7.96 17.52 4.91
N LEU A 127 -8.57 16.41 5.33
CA LEU A 127 -9.08 15.39 4.42
C LEU A 127 -10.13 15.94 3.46
N ASP A 128 -11.06 16.76 3.93
CA ASP A 128 -12.11 17.33 3.09
C ASP A 128 -11.51 18.19 1.97
N GLU A 129 -10.50 19.02 2.26
CA GLU A 129 -9.79 19.79 1.23
C GLU A 129 -9.08 18.90 0.19
N ILE A 130 -8.57 17.73 0.61
CA ILE A 130 -7.94 16.77 -0.31
C ILE A 130 -9.00 16.17 -1.23
N LEU A 131 -10.12 15.71 -0.66
CA LEU A 131 -11.20 15.06 -1.42
C LEU A 131 -11.93 16.04 -2.35
N GLU A 132 -12.15 17.28 -1.92
CA GLU A 132 -12.76 18.36 -2.71
C GLU A 132 -11.90 18.79 -3.90
N SER A 133 -10.59 18.53 -3.87
CA SER A 133 -9.68 18.85 -4.99
C SER A 133 -9.75 17.83 -6.13
N LEU A 134 -10.22 16.61 -5.87
CA LEU A 134 -10.16 15.49 -6.81
C LEU A 134 -11.07 15.65 -8.05
N PRO A 135 -12.30 16.23 -7.97
CA PRO A 135 -13.17 16.40 -9.13
C PRO A 135 -12.53 17.18 -10.29
N ALA A 136 -11.59 18.09 -9.99
CA ALA A 136 -10.87 18.86 -11.00
C ALA A 136 -9.97 18.00 -11.91
N TYR A 137 -9.78 16.71 -11.61
CA TYR A 137 -8.91 15.79 -12.36
C TYR A 137 -9.67 14.74 -13.18
N LEU A 138 -11.01 14.75 -13.11
CA LEU A 138 -11.86 13.80 -13.84
C LEU A 138 -11.65 13.91 -15.36
N GLY A 139 -11.50 12.77 -16.02
CA GLY A 139 -11.29 12.65 -17.47
C GLY A 139 -9.91 13.08 -17.98
N GLN A 140 -9.01 13.57 -17.12
CA GLN A 140 -7.73 14.13 -17.55
C GLN A 140 -6.57 13.13 -17.56
N GLY A 141 -6.77 11.95 -16.99
CA GLY A 141 -5.75 10.91 -16.87
C GLY A 141 -5.34 10.25 -18.19
N THR A 142 -4.22 9.53 -18.18
CA THR A 142 -3.69 8.82 -19.36
C THR A 142 -3.54 7.31 -19.17
N ILE A 143 -3.71 6.81 -17.96
CA ILE A 143 -3.49 5.41 -17.57
C ILE A 143 -4.76 4.59 -17.71
N THR A 144 -5.89 5.15 -17.28
CA THR A 144 -7.22 4.52 -17.44
C THR A 144 -8.14 5.38 -18.28
N SER A 145 -8.22 6.69 -18.01
CA SER A 145 -9.16 7.60 -18.71
C SER A 145 -9.00 7.64 -20.24
N ARG A 146 -7.81 7.38 -20.78
CA ARG A 146 -7.51 7.35 -22.23
C ARG A 146 -7.12 5.97 -22.77
N ASN A 147 -7.12 4.95 -21.93
CA ASN A 147 -6.75 3.60 -22.32
C ASN A 147 -8.02 2.81 -22.65
N ARG A 148 -8.19 2.39 -23.91
CA ARG A 148 -9.38 1.66 -24.37
C ARG A 148 -9.69 0.41 -23.55
N ASP A 149 -8.67 -0.29 -23.06
CA ASP A 149 -8.82 -1.53 -22.30
C ASP A 149 -9.20 -1.27 -20.84
N ARG A 150 -8.94 -0.06 -20.32
CA ARG A 150 -9.14 0.31 -18.92
C ARG A 150 -10.10 1.49 -18.70
N VAL A 151 -10.68 2.05 -19.76
CA VAL A 151 -11.61 3.21 -19.67
C VAL A 151 -12.83 2.91 -18.81
N HIS A 152 -13.23 1.64 -18.73
CA HIS A 152 -14.31 1.16 -17.86
C HIS A 152 -14.03 1.34 -16.35
N GLU A 153 -12.76 1.52 -15.95
CA GLU A 153 -12.38 1.87 -14.57
C GLU A 153 -12.63 3.36 -14.26
N GLY A 154 -12.87 4.18 -15.29
CA GLY A 154 -12.99 5.63 -15.15
C GLY A 154 -11.67 6.32 -14.81
N THR A 155 -11.76 7.52 -14.25
CA THR A 155 -10.58 8.21 -13.71
C THR A 155 -10.15 7.56 -12.40
N THR A 156 -8.91 7.06 -12.37
CA THR A 156 -8.40 6.28 -11.24
C THR A 156 -7.52 7.09 -10.29
N PHE A 157 -7.68 6.86 -8.99
CA PHE A 157 -6.89 7.52 -7.93
C PHE A 157 -6.20 6.49 -7.04
N GLU A 158 -4.89 6.56 -6.90
CA GLU A 158 -4.06 5.68 -6.06
C GLU A 158 -3.84 6.29 -4.67
N ALA A 159 -4.38 5.65 -3.63
CA ALA A 159 -4.31 6.12 -2.24
C ALA A 159 -3.22 5.45 -1.37
N SER A 160 -2.46 4.51 -1.92
CA SER A 160 -1.41 3.78 -1.17
C SER A 160 -0.01 3.92 -1.78
N CYS A 161 0.26 5.01 -2.50
CA CYS A 161 1.59 5.22 -3.06
C CYS A 161 2.63 5.38 -1.94
N TYR A 162 2.40 6.34 -1.04
CA TYR A 162 3.37 6.68 0.02
C TYR A 162 2.95 6.26 1.41
N THR A 163 1.91 5.44 1.53
CA THR A 163 1.42 4.91 2.79
C THR A 163 0.74 3.55 2.59
N ASP A 164 0.50 2.85 3.68
CA ASP A 164 -0.48 1.76 3.72
C ASP A 164 -1.73 2.30 4.41
N PRO A 165 -2.77 2.71 3.67
CA PRO A 165 -3.89 3.44 4.25
C PRO A 165 -4.73 2.57 5.19
N LEU A 166 -4.81 1.26 4.95
CA LEU A 166 -5.54 0.35 5.82
C LEU A 166 -4.84 0.17 7.18
N ALA A 167 -3.51 0.16 7.18
CA ALA A 167 -2.73 0.08 8.43
C ALA A 167 -3.04 1.23 9.40
N LEU A 168 -3.41 2.40 8.86
CA LEU A 168 -3.68 3.62 9.61
C LEU A 168 -5.16 3.81 9.93
N GLU A 169 -6.03 3.01 9.31
CA GLU A 169 -7.47 3.20 9.37
C GLU A 169 -8.05 3.22 10.79
N PRO A 170 -7.61 2.35 11.74
CA PRO A 170 -8.14 2.36 13.11
C PRO A 170 -8.02 3.72 13.82
N ILE A 171 -7.01 4.53 13.47
CA ILE A 171 -6.80 5.86 14.04
C ILE A 171 -7.31 6.95 13.09
N THR A 172 -7.07 6.79 11.79
CA THR A 172 -7.28 7.90 10.85
C THR A 172 -8.73 8.01 10.37
N GLY A 173 -9.45 6.89 10.19
CA GLY A 173 -10.76 6.90 9.51
C GLY A 173 -10.74 7.44 8.07
N SER A 174 -9.56 7.75 7.53
CA SER A 174 -9.40 8.48 6.28
C SER A 174 -9.76 7.62 5.08
N LEU A 175 -9.46 6.32 5.13
CA LEU A 175 -9.76 5.42 4.02
C LEU A 175 -11.27 5.17 3.95
N SER A 176 -11.96 4.95 5.07
CA SER A 176 -13.42 4.81 5.06
C SER A 176 -14.12 6.06 4.53
N ARG A 177 -13.68 7.24 4.97
CA ARG A 177 -14.21 8.53 4.48
C ARG A 177 -13.98 8.70 2.97
N ALA A 178 -12.80 8.35 2.48
CA ALA A 178 -12.49 8.40 1.04
C ALA A 178 -13.36 7.42 0.24
N ILE A 179 -13.46 6.16 0.68
CA ILE A 179 -14.26 5.12 0.01
C ILE A 179 -15.73 5.54 -0.07
N ALA A 180 -16.32 6.00 1.04
CA ALA A 180 -17.70 6.49 1.05
C ALA A 180 -17.87 7.73 0.16
N GLY A 181 -16.87 8.62 0.11
CA GLY A 181 -16.86 9.77 -0.80
C GLY A 181 -16.90 9.37 -2.27
N PHE A 182 -16.05 8.43 -2.69
CA PHE A 182 -16.05 7.87 -4.03
C PHE A 182 -17.35 7.12 -4.34
N GLY A 183 -17.92 6.42 -3.35
CA GLY A 183 -19.22 5.76 -3.47
C GLY A 183 -20.36 6.72 -3.84
N ARG A 184 -20.31 7.97 -3.37
CA ARG A 184 -21.34 8.99 -3.67
C ARG A 184 -21.16 9.73 -5.00
N TRP A 185 -20.05 9.55 -5.71
CA TRP A 185 -19.79 10.31 -6.93
C TRP A 185 -20.58 9.80 -8.13
N GLU A 186 -21.32 10.67 -8.80
CA GLU A 186 -22.03 10.34 -10.05
C GLU A 186 -21.12 10.52 -11.29
N ALA A 187 -19.97 9.85 -11.29
CA ALA A 187 -19.00 9.90 -12.38
C ALA A 187 -18.27 8.56 -12.55
N PRO A 188 -17.72 8.26 -13.76
CA PRO A 188 -16.87 7.09 -13.95
C PRO A 188 -15.53 7.30 -13.25
N VAL A 189 -15.42 6.77 -12.03
CA VAL A 189 -14.25 6.93 -11.17
C VAL A 189 -13.95 5.66 -10.39
N GLN A 190 -12.69 5.50 -9.98
CA GLN A 190 -12.31 4.43 -9.09
C GLN A 190 -11.17 4.84 -8.15
N LEU A 191 -11.39 4.70 -6.85
CA LEU A 191 -10.34 4.72 -5.84
C LEU A 191 -9.62 3.37 -5.84
N ARG A 192 -8.29 3.37 -5.75
CA ARG A 192 -7.48 2.15 -5.71
C ARG A 192 -6.51 2.27 -4.56
N PHE A 193 -6.32 1.18 -3.82
CA PHE A 193 -5.29 1.09 -2.79
C PHE A 193 -4.77 -0.36 -2.70
N THR A 194 -3.51 -0.49 -2.30
CA THR A 194 -2.85 -1.76 -2.01
C THR A 194 -2.45 -1.76 -0.54
N THR A 195 -2.63 -2.89 0.14
CA THR A 195 -2.25 -3.04 1.55
C THR A 195 -1.53 -4.36 1.82
N LYS A 196 -0.74 -4.39 2.90
CA LYS A 196 -0.18 -5.61 3.52
C LYS A 196 -0.86 -6.00 4.84
N PHE A 197 -1.99 -5.39 5.16
CA PHE A 197 -2.76 -5.61 6.38
C PHE A 197 -4.09 -6.30 6.08
N ALA A 198 -4.60 -7.07 7.04
CA ALA A 198 -5.77 -7.93 6.86
C ALA A 198 -7.03 -7.43 7.58
N ASP A 199 -6.93 -6.39 8.41
CA ASP A 199 -8.07 -5.87 9.18
C ASP A 199 -8.96 -4.96 8.32
N VAL A 200 -9.75 -5.59 7.46
CA VAL A 200 -10.68 -4.91 6.54
C VAL A 200 -12.05 -4.65 7.13
N ALA A 201 -12.30 -5.03 8.39
CA ALA A 201 -13.63 -4.99 8.99
C ALA A 201 -14.33 -3.61 8.88
N PRO A 202 -13.64 -2.46 9.09
CA PRO A 202 -14.27 -1.14 8.95
C PRO A 202 -14.78 -0.83 7.54
N LEU A 203 -14.27 -1.52 6.52
CA LEU A 203 -14.56 -1.21 5.12
C LEU A 203 -15.74 -2.02 4.56
N LEU A 204 -16.04 -3.19 5.12
CA LEU A 204 -16.92 -4.18 4.48
C LEU A 204 -18.36 -3.70 4.28
N ALA A 205 -18.86 -2.81 5.13
CA ALA A 205 -20.24 -2.32 5.08
C ALA A 205 -20.37 -0.92 4.45
N LEU A 206 -19.27 -0.36 3.93
CA LEU A 206 -19.31 0.97 3.33
C LEU A 206 -20.06 0.93 1.99
N ASP A 207 -20.85 1.95 1.73
CA ASP A 207 -21.49 2.12 0.43
C ASP A 207 -20.47 2.59 -0.63
N HIS A 208 -19.73 1.65 -1.19
CA HIS A 208 -18.63 1.92 -2.12
C HIS A 208 -19.07 1.94 -3.59
N GLN A 209 -20.31 1.51 -3.91
CA GLN A 209 -20.89 1.51 -5.26
C GLN A 209 -20.00 0.90 -6.36
N GLY A 210 -19.16 -0.09 -6.02
CA GLY A 210 -18.15 -0.67 -6.94
C GLY A 210 -17.03 0.30 -7.37
N ARG A 211 -16.96 1.51 -6.83
CA ARG A 211 -16.01 2.59 -7.20
C ARG A 211 -14.70 2.55 -6.40
N THR A 212 -14.40 1.43 -5.76
CA THR A 212 -13.14 1.24 -5.03
C THR A 212 -12.57 -0.14 -5.32
N ARG A 213 -11.31 -0.23 -5.73
CA ARG A 213 -10.56 -1.48 -5.84
C ARG A 213 -9.57 -1.64 -4.70
N MET A 214 -9.79 -2.63 -3.84
CA MET A 214 -8.79 -3.05 -2.85
C MET A 214 -7.83 -4.06 -3.46
N ARG A 215 -6.53 -3.89 -3.22
CA ARG A 215 -5.50 -4.86 -3.61
C ARG A 215 -4.74 -5.37 -2.40
N ALA A 216 -4.45 -6.67 -2.39
CA ALA A 216 -3.54 -7.26 -1.42
C ALA A 216 -2.14 -7.36 -2.03
N SER A 217 -1.15 -6.79 -1.34
CA SER A 217 0.25 -7.06 -1.67
C SER A 217 0.65 -8.41 -1.11
N ILE A 218 1.12 -9.30 -1.98
CA ILE A 218 1.44 -10.68 -1.62
C ILE A 218 2.83 -11.09 -2.11
N ASN A 219 3.46 -11.99 -1.35
CA ASN A 219 4.74 -12.59 -1.66
C ASN A 219 4.80 -13.99 -1.02
N PRO A 220 5.58 -14.96 -1.54
CA PRO A 220 5.67 -16.28 -0.95
C PRO A 220 6.23 -16.23 0.48
N ARG A 221 5.88 -17.25 1.28
CA ARG A 221 6.41 -17.43 2.65
C ARG A 221 7.94 -17.38 2.71
N LEU A 222 8.61 -17.82 1.64
CA LEU A 222 10.07 -17.74 1.47
C LEU A 222 10.63 -16.32 1.72
N PHE A 223 9.87 -15.28 1.37
CA PHE A 223 10.27 -13.88 1.49
C PHE A 223 9.59 -13.14 2.65
N ALA A 224 8.79 -13.83 3.48
CA ALA A 224 8.06 -13.22 4.59
C ALA A 224 8.97 -12.54 5.63
N ARG A 225 10.21 -13.02 5.78
CA ARG A 225 11.24 -12.41 6.65
C ARG A 225 11.57 -10.96 6.28
N PHE A 226 11.28 -10.55 5.04
CA PHE A 226 11.50 -9.18 4.56
C PHE A 226 10.28 -8.26 4.77
N GLU A 227 9.19 -8.74 5.38
CA GLU A 227 7.93 -8.01 5.55
C GLU A 227 7.56 -7.80 7.03
N GLY A 228 8.50 -7.29 7.83
CA GLY A 228 8.28 -7.07 9.26
C GLY A 228 7.07 -6.15 9.54
N GLY A 229 6.31 -6.44 10.60
CA GLY A 229 5.20 -5.59 11.05
C GLY A 229 3.97 -5.58 10.14
N THR A 230 3.79 -6.62 9.32
CA THR A 230 2.64 -6.77 8.41
C THR A 230 1.81 -8.02 8.75
N SER A 231 0.58 -8.11 8.22
CA SER A 231 -0.22 -9.34 8.34
C SER A 231 0.41 -10.47 7.51
N PRO A 232 0.40 -11.73 7.96
CA PRO A 232 0.72 -12.89 7.13
C PRO A 232 -0.08 -12.91 5.81
N VAL A 233 0.54 -13.38 4.73
CA VAL A 233 -0.10 -13.40 3.39
C VAL A 233 -1.39 -14.22 3.35
N ALA A 234 -1.47 -15.32 4.10
CA ALA A 234 -2.72 -16.09 4.22
C ALA A 234 -3.88 -15.24 4.77
N GLU A 235 -3.64 -14.41 5.79
CA GLU A 235 -4.65 -13.49 6.31
C GLU A 235 -5.00 -12.40 5.29
N ARG A 236 -4.03 -11.92 4.51
CA ARG A 236 -4.28 -10.95 3.43
C ARG A 236 -5.18 -11.53 2.33
N LEU A 237 -5.01 -12.80 1.97
CA LEU A 237 -5.87 -13.49 1.00
C LEU A 237 -7.30 -13.66 1.54
N VAL A 238 -7.44 -14.00 2.83
CA VAL A 238 -8.75 -14.05 3.49
C VAL A 238 -9.42 -12.68 3.51
N ALA A 239 -8.67 -11.62 3.83
CA ALA A 239 -9.16 -10.25 3.78
C ALA A 239 -9.60 -9.83 2.37
N LEU A 240 -8.81 -10.18 1.34
CA LEU A 240 -9.15 -9.93 -0.05
C LEU A 240 -10.45 -10.64 -0.46
N ARG A 241 -10.63 -11.90 -0.05
CA ARG A 241 -11.88 -12.65 -0.27
C ARG A 241 -13.07 -11.94 0.37
N ARG A 242 -12.94 -11.50 1.63
CA ARG A 242 -14.02 -10.78 2.34
C ARG A 242 -14.43 -9.50 1.62
N MET A 243 -13.46 -8.74 1.12
CA MET A 243 -13.72 -7.53 0.33
C MET A 243 -14.43 -7.86 -0.99
N ALA A 244 -14.01 -8.91 -1.68
CA ALA A 244 -14.66 -9.35 -2.91
C ALA A 244 -16.12 -9.79 -2.66
N LEU A 245 -16.37 -10.54 -1.58
CA LEU A 245 -17.73 -10.93 -1.15
C LEU A 245 -18.59 -9.74 -0.71
N ALA A 246 -17.98 -8.66 -0.24
CA ALA A 246 -18.66 -7.40 0.05
C ALA A 246 -18.96 -6.57 -1.21
N GLY A 247 -18.57 -7.04 -2.41
CA GLY A 247 -18.86 -6.39 -3.69
C GLY A 247 -17.76 -5.47 -4.22
N TYR A 248 -16.61 -5.38 -3.54
CA TYR A 248 -15.46 -4.63 -4.05
C TYR A 248 -14.83 -5.35 -5.25
N PRO A 249 -14.49 -4.63 -6.34
CA PRO A 249 -13.42 -5.07 -7.23
C PRO A 249 -12.12 -5.30 -6.42
N VAL A 250 -11.36 -6.34 -6.77
CA VAL A 250 -10.16 -6.72 -6.01
C VAL A 250 -8.92 -6.92 -6.88
N GLY A 251 -7.74 -6.96 -6.28
CA GLY A 251 -6.53 -7.31 -7.01
C GLY A 251 -5.39 -7.86 -6.18
N LEU A 252 -4.44 -8.46 -6.87
CA LEU A 252 -3.18 -8.95 -6.33
C LEU A 252 -2.06 -8.04 -6.79
N THR A 253 -1.29 -7.50 -5.84
CA THR A 253 -0.02 -6.82 -6.13
C THR A 253 1.11 -7.75 -5.73
N ILE A 254 1.65 -8.51 -6.69
CA ILE A 254 2.78 -9.41 -6.44
C ILE A 254 4.05 -8.58 -6.51
N ALA A 255 4.50 -8.12 -5.33
CA ALA A 255 5.54 -7.12 -5.21
C ALA A 255 6.25 -7.11 -3.85
N PRO A 256 7.59 -6.98 -3.82
CA PRO A 256 8.50 -7.12 -4.97
C PRO A 256 8.66 -8.60 -5.37
N ILE A 257 8.67 -8.87 -6.66
CA ILE A 257 9.08 -10.17 -7.20
C ILE A 257 10.59 -10.31 -7.00
N ILE A 258 11.00 -11.33 -6.23
CA ILE A 258 12.40 -11.60 -5.88
C ILE A 258 12.85 -12.89 -6.59
N ALA A 259 13.84 -12.74 -7.48
CA ALA A 259 14.50 -13.86 -8.16
C ALA A 259 15.67 -14.37 -7.29
N ALA A 260 15.35 -15.23 -6.32
CA ALA A 260 16.33 -15.95 -5.49
C ALA A 260 16.11 -17.46 -5.63
N GLU A 261 17.02 -18.28 -5.13
CA GLU A 261 16.87 -19.75 -5.16
C GLU A 261 15.48 -20.20 -4.64
N GLY A 262 14.85 -21.15 -5.35
CA GLY A 262 13.52 -21.68 -5.03
C GLY A 262 12.35 -20.74 -5.37
N TRP A 263 12.57 -19.63 -6.08
CA TRP A 263 11.49 -18.67 -6.39
C TRP A 263 10.34 -19.30 -7.19
N ARG A 264 10.62 -20.21 -8.13
CA ARG A 264 9.60 -20.78 -9.04
C ARG A 264 8.56 -21.57 -8.26
N GLU A 265 9.02 -22.45 -7.38
CA GLU A 265 8.17 -23.29 -6.55
C GLU A 265 7.38 -22.42 -5.57
N ALA A 266 8.07 -21.45 -4.95
CA ALA A 266 7.48 -20.55 -3.96
C ALA A 266 6.36 -19.66 -4.56
N TYR A 267 6.58 -19.03 -5.71
CA TYR A 267 5.53 -18.25 -6.39
C TYR A 267 4.44 -19.15 -6.98
N GLY A 268 4.79 -20.37 -7.40
CA GLY A 268 3.81 -21.36 -7.86
C GLY A 268 2.81 -21.72 -6.78
N ALA A 269 3.30 -21.97 -5.55
CA ALA A 269 2.46 -22.22 -4.38
C ALA A 269 1.61 -20.99 -4.00
N LEU A 270 2.21 -19.79 -3.99
CA LEU A 270 1.47 -18.55 -3.71
C LEU A 270 0.28 -18.34 -4.66
N LEU A 271 0.48 -18.57 -5.96
CA LEU A 271 -0.58 -18.41 -6.96
C LEU A 271 -1.67 -19.48 -6.80
N ALA A 272 -1.31 -20.71 -6.42
CA ALA A 272 -2.28 -21.76 -6.11
C ALA A 272 -3.10 -21.41 -4.86
N ASP A 273 -2.47 -20.92 -3.80
CA ASP A 273 -3.16 -20.46 -2.58
C ASP A 273 -4.13 -19.31 -2.88
N ALA A 274 -3.71 -18.34 -3.71
CA ALA A 274 -4.56 -17.24 -4.14
C ALA A 274 -5.77 -17.73 -4.99
N GLY A 275 -5.54 -18.69 -5.89
CA GLY A 275 -6.61 -19.32 -6.67
C GLY A 275 -7.62 -20.03 -5.78
N ALA A 276 -7.14 -20.86 -4.84
CA ALA A 276 -8.00 -21.57 -3.89
C ALA A 276 -8.81 -20.61 -3.00
N ALA A 277 -8.22 -19.51 -2.54
CA ALA A 277 -8.90 -18.53 -1.69
C ALA A 277 -10.04 -17.77 -2.41
N LEU A 278 -10.01 -17.69 -3.74
CA LEU A 278 -10.90 -16.85 -4.54
C LEU A 278 -11.81 -17.64 -5.50
N ALA A 279 -11.66 -18.96 -5.62
CA ALA A 279 -12.28 -19.78 -6.66
C ALA A 279 -13.82 -19.72 -6.74
N ASP A 280 -14.49 -19.57 -5.60
CA ASP A 280 -15.95 -19.59 -5.44
C ASP A 280 -16.54 -18.20 -5.15
N VAL A 281 -15.80 -17.11 -5.40
CA VAL A 281 -16.34 -15.75 -5.26
C VAL A 281 -17.18 -15.41 -6.50
N PRO A 282 -18.50 -15.16 -6.35
CA PRO A 282 -19.36 -14.84 -7.48
C PRO A 282 -19.01 -13.47 -8.08
N GLY A 283 -19.02 -13.35 -9.41
CA GLY A 283 -18.81 -12.08 -10.10
C GLY A 283 -17.42 -11.45 -9.88
N LEU A 284 -16.42 -12.26 -9.52
CA LEU A 284 -15.09 -11.80 -9.15
C LEU A 284 -14.43 -10.95 -10.25
N ASP A 285 -14.23 -9.66 -9.97
CA ASP A 285 -13.34 -8.79 -10.74
C ASP A 285 -11.94 -8.77 -10.11
N LEU A 286 -11.06 -9.64 -10.61
CA LEU A 286 -9.68 -9.77 -10.14
C LEU A 286 -8.67 -9.21 -11.15
N THR A 287 -7.80 -8.33 -10.67
CA THR A 287 -6.63 -7.85 -11.43
C THR A 287 -5.32 -8.31 -10.80
N VAL A 288 -4.28 -8.54 -11.59
CA VAL A 288 -2.92 -8.82 -11.11
C VAL A 288 -1.93 -7.76 -11.59
N GLU A 289 -1.13 -7.25 -10.66
CA GLU A 289 -0.05 -6.29 -10.89
C GLU A 289 1.29 -6.92 -10.50
N LEU A 290 2.24 -6.94 -11.42
CA LEU A 290 3.52 -7.64 -11.27
C LEU A 290 4.66 -6.63 -11.20
N ILE A 291 5.37 -6.59 -10.08
CA ILE A 291 6.39 -5.57 -9.83
C ILE A 291 7.67 -6.25 -9.35
N THR A 292 8.71 -6.19 -10.16
CA THR A 292 10.01 -6.77 -9.81
C THR A 292 10.78 -5.95 -8.78
N HIS A 293 11.57 -6.65 -7.96
CA HIS A 293 12.47 -6.01 -7.00
C HIS A 293 13.40 -5.03 -7.70
N ARG A 294 13.48 -3.83 -7.16
CA ARG A 294 14.33 -2.73 -7.65
C ARG A 294 14.76 -1.87 -6.47
N PHE A 295 15.93 -1.25 -6.60
CA PHE A 295 16.46 -0.35 -5.58
C PHE A 295 17.33 0.72 -6.24
N THR A 296 17.51 1.84 -5.57
CA THR A 296 18.54 2.84 -5.88
C THR A 296 19.68 2.73 -4.88
N SER A 297 20.86 3.25 -5.21
CA SER A 297 21.99 3.31 -4.27
C SER A 297 21.59 4.03 -2.97
N GLY A 298 20.84 5.13 -3.08
CA GLY A 298 20.33 5.85 -1.92
C GLY A 298 19.39 5.01 -1.04
N SER A 299 18.42 4.31 -1.65
CA SER A 299 17.54 3.42 -0.88
C SER A 299 18.30 2.27 -0.22
N LYS A 300 19.32 1.72 -0.90
CA LYS A 300 20.16 0.65 -0.35
C LYS A 300 20.91 1.14 0.88
N THR A 301 21.60 2.29 0.80
CA THR A 301 22.31 2.87 1.93
C THR A 301 21.41 3.09 3.14
N VAL A 302 20.20 3.62 2.93
CA VAL A 302 19.24 3.83 4.01
C VAL A 302 18.80 2.49 4.61
N LEU A 303 18.43 1.52 3.78
CA LEU A 303 17.96 0.20 4.23
C LEU A 303 19.05 -0.58 4.97
N ASP A 304 20.30 -0.53 4.51
CA ASP A 304 21.46 -1.13 5.18
C ASP A 304 21.68 -0.51 6.57
N SER A 305 21.46 0.81 6.72
CA SER A 305 21.56 1.47 8.03
C SER A 305 20.47 1.03 9.02
N TRP A 306 19.26 0.75 8.54
CA TRP A 306 18.14 0.30 9.38
C TRP A 306 18.19 -1.21 9.66
N TYR A 307 18.65 -1.98 8.69
CA TYR A 307 18.62 -3.45 8.68
C TYR A 307 19.97 -4.05 8.29
N PRO A 308 21.05 -3.81 9.05
CA PRO A 308 22.38 -4.31 8.69
C PRO A 308 22.46 -5.85 8.61
N GLY A 309 21.53 -6.57 9.24
CA GLY A 309 21.41 -8.03 9.17
C GLY A 309 20.43 -8.56 8.10
N SER A 310 19.91 -7.71 7.21
CA SER A 310 18.98 -8.14 6.17
C SER A 310 19.71 -9.01 5.13
N ALA A 311 19.22 -10.23 4.93
CA ALA A 311 19.71 -11.13 3.88
C ALA A 311 19.09 -10.85 2.48
N LEU A 312 18.57 -9.63 2.25
CA LEU A 312 17.99 -9.25 0.97
C LEU A 312 19.11 -8.89 -0.01
N ASP A 313 19.20 -9.60 -1.13
CA ASP A 313 20.18 -9.30 -2.16
C ASP A 313 19.89 -7.97 -2.88
N MET A 314 20.74 -6.99 -2.58
CA MET A 314 20.84 -5.68 -3.24
C MET A 314 22.24 -5.50 -3.89
N GLY A 315 22.86 -6.60 -4.31
CA GLY A 315 24.10 -6.61 -5.08
C GLY A 315 23.88 -6.35 -6.58
N SER A 316 24.97 -6.41 -7.35
CA SER A 316 24.96 -6.23 -8.81
C SER A 316 24.65 -7.51 -9.60
N ALA A 317 24.66 -8.67 -8.94
CA ALA A 317 24.40 -9.94 -9.59
C ALA A 317 23.00 -9.96 -10.22
N ASN A 318 22.92 -10.37 -11.49
CA ASN A 318 21.68 -10.38 -12.29
C ASN A 318 20.95 -9.01 -12.33
N ARG A 319 21.68 -7.90 -12.16
CA ARG A 319 21.13 -6.54 -12.21
C ARG A 319 21.62 -5.77 -13.42
N THR A 320 20.80 -4.80 -13.82
CA THR A 320 21.17 -3.76 -14.78
C THR A 320 20.67 -2.40 -14.30
N THR A 321 21.44 -1.35 -14.57
CA THR A 321 21.09 0.02 -14.24
C THR A 321 20.09 0.56 -15.26
N LYS A 322 18.91 0.99 -14.81
CA LYS A 322 17.96 1.78 -15.60
C LYS A 322 17.98 3.23 -15.14
N ARG A 323 18.13 4.15 -16.09
CA ARG A 323 17.98 5.60 -15.88
C ARG A 323 16.52 6.00 -16.13
N THR A 324 15.94 6.74 -15.20
CA THR A 324 14.61 7.34 -15.35
C THR A 324 14.67 8.60 -16.21
N LYS A 325 13.53 9.07 -16.70
CA LYS A 325 13.41 10.34 -17.44
C LYS A 325 13.96 11.55 -16.66
N PHE A 326 13.98 11.48 -15.33
CA PHE A 326 14.45 12.54 -14.44
C PHE A 326 15.90 12.35 -13.99
N GLY A 327 16.65 11.44 -14.62
CA GLY A 327 18.08 11.22 -14.34
C GLY A 327 18.38 10.26 -13.19
N THR A 328 17.40 9.93 -12.34
CA THR A 328 17.59 8.95 -11.25
C THR A 328 17.89 7.57 -11.81
N GLU A 329 18.91 6.91 -11.27
CA GLU A 329 19.28 5.54 -11.59
C GLU A 329 18.68 4.54 -10.59
N LYS A 330 18.24 3.40 -11.10
CA LYS A 330 17.76 2.27 -10.31
C LYS A 330 18.31 0.96 -10.85
N GLN A 331 18.60 0.03 -9.94
CA GLN A 331 18.92 -1.35 -10.25
C GLN A 331 17.63 -2.14 -10.44
N VAL A 332 17.52 -2.83 -11.58
CA VAL A 332 16.45 -3.79 -11.89
C VAL A 332 17.09 -5.11 -12.31
N TYR A 333 16.32 -6.19 -12.40
CA TYR A 333 16.85 -7.43 -12.97
C TYR A 333 17.26 -7.25 -14.44
N ASP A 334 18.28 -8.00 -14.86
CA ASP A 334 18.70 -8.08 -16.27
C ASP A 334 17.59 -8.61 -17.19
N ALA A 335 17.78 -8.47 -18.51
CA ALA A 335 16.77 -8.84 -19.50
C ALA A 335 16.45 -10.35 -19.53
N GLU A 336 17.41 -11.23 -19.24
CA GLU A 336 17.18 -12.67 -19.20
C GLU A 336 16.31 -13.05 -18.01
N THR A 337 16.68 -12.57 -16.83
CA THR A 337 15.94 -12.77 -15.59
C THR A 337 14.53 -12.21 -15.71
N MET A 338 14.36 -11.00 -16.25
CA MET A 338 13.03 -10.42 -16.50
C MET A 338 12.18 -11.29 -17.43
N ARG A 339 12.73 -11.82 -18.53
CA ARG A 339 12.01 -12.71 -19.45
C ARG A 339 11.58 -14.01 -18.76
N ARG A 340 12.47 -14.63 -17.99
CA ARG A 340 12.19 -15.89 -17.26
C ARG A 340 11.08 -15.71 -16.23
N LEU A 341 11.14 -14.64 -15.44
CA LEU A 341 10.10 -14.33 -14.46
C LEU A 341 8.77 -14.05 -15.17
N ARG A 342 8.77 -13.17 -16.18
CA ARG A 342 7.55 -12.78 -16.90
C ARG A 342 6.82 -14.00 -17.48
N ARG A 343 7.54 -14.84 -18.23
CA ARG A 343 7.00 -16.08 -18.81
C ARG A 343 6.38 -16.97 -17.73
N PHE A 344 7.08 -17.18 -16.62
CA PHE A 344 6.57 -17.97 -15.52
C PHE A 344 5.27 -17.39 -14.94
N PHE A 345 5.20 -16.09 -14.68
CA PHE A 345 3.99 -15.50 -14.09
C PHE A 345 2.82 -15.53 -15.06
N GLU A 346 3.05 -15.23 -16.35
CA GLU A 346 2.00 -15.33 -17.38
C GLU A 346 1.43 -16.76 -17.47
N GLU A 347 2.29 -17.79 -17.56
CA GLU A 347 1.88 -19.20 -17.58
C GLU A 347 1.14 -19.61 -16.30
N ARG A 348 1.69 -19.28 -15.12
CA ARG A 348 1.12 -19.73 -13.84
C ARG A 348 -0.15 -19.00 -13.45
N ILE A 349 -0.28 -17.71 -13.77
CA ILE A 349 -1.52 -16.96 -13.55
C ILE A 349 -2.61 -17.50 -14.45
N ALA A 350 -2.33 -17.75 -15.74
CA ALA A 350 -3.33 -18.33 -16.64
C ALA A 350 -3.89 -19.67 -16.14
N LEU A 351 -3.05 -20.49 -15.48
CA LEU A 351 -3.45 -21.77 -14.91
C LEU A 351 -4.19 -21.63 -13.57
N ALA A 352 -3.65 -20.86 -12.62
CA ALA A 352 -4.16 -20.81 -11.25
C ALA A 352 -5.28 -19.77 -11.04
N LEU A 353 -5.33 -18.77 -11.91
CA LEU A 353 -6.22 -17.61 -11.81
C LEU A 353 -6.76 -17.24 -13.22
N PRO A 354 -7.45 -18.16 -13.93
CA PRO A 354 -7.85 -17.97 -15.34
C PRO A 354 -8.80 -16.78 -15.56
N PHE A 355 -9.47 -16.33 -14.51
CA PHE A 355 -10.37 -15.16 -14.49
C PHE A 355 -9.66 -13.83 -14.26
N ALA A 356 -8.36 -13.83 -13.92
CA ALA A 356 -7.65 -12.62 -13.54
C ALA A 356 -7.08 -11.87 -14.75
N ARG A 357 -7.18 -10.54 -14.71
CA ARG A 357 -6.58 -9.66 -15.72
C ARG A 357 -5.22 -9.16 -15.27
N ILE A 358 -4.16 -9.51 -15.98
CA ILE A 358 -2.82 -8.93 -15.74
C ILE A 358 -2.82 -7.50 -16.27
N LEU A 359 -2.64 -6.51 -15.40
CA LEU A 359 -2.63 -5.09 -15.80
C LEU A 359 -1.27 -4.66 -16.34
N TYR A 360 -0.19 -5.05 -15.68
CA TYR A 360 1.17 -4.66 -16.08
C TYR A 360 2.27 -5.48 -15.40
N TRP A 361 3.46 -5.40 -16.00
CA TRP A 361 4.73 -5.94 -15.53
C TRP A 361 5.78 -4.82 -15.53
N THR A 362 6.48 -4.59 -14.41
CA THR A 362 7.47 -3.50 -14.31
C THR A 362 8.69 -3.74 -13.43
#